data_AF-A0A3D3BML4-F1
#
_entry.id   AF-A0A3D3BML4-F1
#
_cell.length_a   1.000
_cell.length_b   1.000
_cell.length_c   1.000
_cell.angle_alpha   90.00
_cell.angle_beta   90.00
_cell.angle_gamma   90.00
#
_symmetry.space_group_name_H-M   'P 1'
#
loop_
_entity.id
_entity.type
_entity.pdbx_description
1 polymer ?
#
loop_
_entity_poly.entity_id
_entity_poly.type
_entity_poly.pdbx_seq_one_letter_code
_entity_poly.pdbx_strand_id
1 'polypeptide(L)'
;MARTSAECHRSGSTDVTNGSRAADGAAVMARAVELVEAGEYFTMATVVWRQAPSSGQYGSRAIVTAEGELFGWIGGACAEPVLMRE
;
A
#
# COMPACT_ATOMS: atom_id res chain seq x y z
N MET A 1 28.60 -23.09 -14.96
CA MET A 1 28.06 -21.79 -15.42
C MET A 1 26.55 -21.87 -15.35
N ALA A 2 25.96 -21.37 -14.26
CA ALA A 2 24.55 -21.55 -13.94
C ALA A 2 23.67 -20.68 -14.85
N ARG A 3 22.74 -21.33 -15.55
CA ARG A 3 21.58 -20.70 -16.17
C ARG A 3 20.51 -20.58 -15.09
N THR A 4 20.23 -19.37 -14.62
CA THR A 4 18.98 -19.06 -13.90
C THR A 4 18.24 -18.04 -14.74
N SER A 5 17.34 -18.55 -15.58
CA SER A 5 16.36 -17.74 -16.30
C SER A 5 15.41 -17.15 -15.27
N ALA A 6 15.68 -15.93 -14.82
CA ALA A 6 14.63 -15.08 -14.30
C ALA A 6 13.85 -14.56 -15.51
N GLU A 7 12.92 -15.39 -15.99
CA GLU A 7 11.93 -15.01 -17.00
C GLU A 7 11.00 -13.98 -16.33
N CYS A 8 11.48 -12.74 -16.27
CA CYS A 8 10.69 -11.58 -15.88
C CYS A 8 9.62 -11.44 -16.96
N HIS A 9 8.43 -12.01 -16.66
CA HIS A 9 7.25 -11.92 -17.49
C HIS A 9 7.02 -10.45 -17.80
N ARG A 10 7.37 -10.09 -19.03
CA ARG A 10 7.13 -8.81 -19.67
C ARG A 10 5.65 -8.74 -20.03
N SER A 11 4.78 -8.83 -19.02
CA SER A 11 3.40 -8.40 -19.17
C SER A 11 3.40 -6.89 -18.96
N GLY A 12 3.22 -6.16 -20.06
CA GLY A 12 2.96 -4.73 -20.01
C GLY A 12 1.79 -4.46 -19.09
N SER A 13 2.08 -4.02 -17.86
CA SER A 13 1.10 -3.38 -17.01
C SER A 13 1.05 -1.94 -17.49
N THR A 14 0.15 -1.66 -18.42
CA THR A 14 -0.22 -0.28 -18.75
C THR A 14 -0.53 0.45 -17.45
N ASP A 15 0.12 1.59 -17.27
CA ASP A 15 0.11 2.47 -16.12
C ASP A 15 -1.25 3.20 -15.98
N VAL A 16 -2.37 2.45 -15.97
CA VAL A 16 -3.74 3.00 -15.99
C VAL A 16 -4.27 3.27 -14.58
N THR A 17 -3.52 2.99 -13.50
CA THR A 17 -3.99 3.13 -12.10
C THR A 17 -3.15 4.08 -11.23
N ASN A 18 -2.38 5.01 -11.83
CA ASN A 18 -1.72 6.04 -11.03
C ASN A 18 -2.74 7.03 -10.41
N GLY A 19 -3.91 7.22 -11.05
CA GLY A 19 -4.97 8.10 -10.54
C GLY A 19 -5.90 7.47 -9.48
N SER A 20 -6.13 6.16 -9.53
CA SER A 20 -7.06 5.49 -8.59
C SER A 20 -6.46 5.33 -7.19
N ARG A 21 -5.16 5.01 -7.09
CA ARG A 21 -4.50 4.76 -5.78
C ARG A 21 -4.31 6.01 -4.92
N ALA A 22 -4.19 7.17 -5.56
CA ALA A 22 -4.22 8.45 -4.83
C ALA A 22 -5.64 8.76 -4.33
N ALA A 23 -6.67 8.43 -5.12
CA ALA A 23 -8.06 8.52 -4.69
C ALA A 23 -8.40 7.54 -3.56
N ASP A 24 -7.80 6.34 -3.55
CA ASP A 24 -7.88 5.39 -2.42
C ASP A 24 -7.34 6.03 -1.13
N GLY A 25 -6.35 6.93 -1.23
CA GLY A 25 -5.80 7.66 -0.09
C GLY A 25 -6.83 8.54 0.63
N ALA A 26 -7.80 9.13 -0.08
CA ALA A 26 -8.87 9.90 0.55
C ALA A 26 -9.85 9.00 1.31
N ALA A 27 -10.17 7.82 0.76
CA ALA A 27 -10.98 6.82 1.46
C ALA A 27 -10.28 6.31 2.73
N VAL A 28 -8.96 6.12 2.69
CA VAL A 28 -8.17 5.75 3.88
C VAL A 28 -8.25 6.82 4.96
N MET A 29 -8.17 8.10 4.60
CA MET A 29 -8.33 9.19 5.58
C MET A 29 -9.76 9.24 6.16
N ALA A 30 -10.79 8.98 5.35
CA ALA A 30 -12.16 8.88 5.86
C ALA A 30 -12.29 7.73 6.88
N ARG A 31 -11.71 6.57 6.59
CA ARG A 31 -11.68 5.44 7.53
C ARG A 31 -10.93 5.77 8.81
N ALA A 32 -9.84 6.53 8.75
CA ALA A 32 -9.13 7.01 9.94
C ALA A 32 -10.05 7.85 10.84
N VAL A 33 -10.87 8.74 10.24
CA VAL A 33 -11.83 9.55 11.00
C VAL A 33 -12.86 8.66 11.68
N GLU A 34 -13.44 7.70 10.96
CA GLU A 34 -14.41 6.75 11.54
C GLU A 34 -13.84 5.99 12.74
N LEU A 35 -12.59 5.51 12.65
CA LEU A 35 -11.93 4.78 13.74
C LEU A 35 -11.64 5.68 14.94
N VAL A 36 -11.23 6.94 14.71
CA VAL A 36 -11.07 7.92 15.78
C VAL A 36 -12.40 8.20 16.48
N GLU A 37 -13.48 8.39 15.71
CA GLU A 37 -14.83 8.63 16.26
C GLU A 37 -15.36 7.42 17.04
N ALA A 38 -15.02 6.20 16.62
CA ALA A 38 -15.34 4.96 17.32
C ALA A 38 -14.46 4.72 18.57
N GLY A 39 -13.36 5.46 18.74
CA GLY A 39 -12.39 5.23 19.81
C GLY A 39 -11.54 3.98 19.61
N GLU A 40 -11.39 3.52 18.37
CA GLU A 40 -10.62 2.34 17.99
C GLU A 40 -9.17 2.70 17.66
N TYR A 41 -8.24 1.86 18.10
CA TYR A 41 -6.82 2.03 17.80
C TYR A 41 -6.48 1.48 16.42
N PHE A 42 -5.60 2.18 15.72
CA PHE A 42 -5.10 1.77 14.42
C PHE A 42 -3.73 2.37 14.12
N THR A 43 -2.98 1.70 13.26
CA THR A 43 -1.75 2.21 12.64
C THR A 43 -2.09 2.70 11.23
N MET A 44 -1.48 3.81 10.79
CA MET A 44 -1.61 4.30 9.42
C MET A 44 -0.23 4.52 8.81
N ALA A 45 -0.03 4.04 7.59
CA ALA A 45 1.16 4.31 6.79
C ALA A 45 0.84 5.13 5.55
N THR A 46 1.81 5.95 5.14
CA THR A 46 1.77 6.74 3.90
C THR A 46 3.11 6.64 3.19
N VAL A 47 3.10 6.37 1.89
CA VAL A 47 4.30 6.46 1.07
C VAL A 47 4.63 7.93 0.82
N VAL A 48 5.64 8.44 1.51
CA VAL A 48 6.09 9.84 1.40
C VAL A 48 7.18 10.06 0.36
N TRP A 49 7.79 8.99 -0.17
CA TRP A 49 8.78 9.04 -1.25
C TRP A 49 9.01 7.65 -1.83
N ARG A 50 9.50 7.57 -3.08
CA ARG A 50 9.86 6.31 -3.74
C ARG A 50 11.03 6.47 -4.70
N GLN A 51 11.75 5.36 -4.91
CA GLN A 51 12.71 5.19 -6.01
C GLN A 51 12.31 3.98 -6.87
N ALA A 52 12.52 4.09 -8.17
CA ALA A 52 12.15 3.02 -9.10
C ALA A 52 13.16 1.85 -9.05
N PRO A 53 12.69 0.59 -9.19
CA PRO A 53 11.29 0.19 -9.22
C PRO A 53 10.69 0.09 -7.81
N SER A 54 9.52 0.70 -7.62
CA SER A 54 8.69 0.51 -6.42
C SER A 54 7.23 0.46 -6.86
N SER A 55 6.46 -0.50 -6.35
CA SER A 55 5.03 -0.58 -6.64
C SER A 55 4.26 0.53 -5.94
N GLY A 56 4.55 0.78 -4.65
CA GLY A 56 3.96 1.86 -3.87
C GLY A 56 4.14 3.22 -4.57
N GLN A 57 3.05 3.98 -4.69
CA GLN A 57 3.07 5.31 -5.30
C GLN A 57 3.14 6.38 -4.23
N TYR A 58 3.66 7.56 -4.56
CA TYR A 58 3.62 8.69 -3.64
C TYR A 58 2.17 8.95 -3.21
N GLY A 59 1.94 9.05 -1.91
CA GLY A 59 0.60 9.22 -1.36
C GLY A 59 -0.26 7.95 -1.29
N SER A 60 0.26 6.78 -1.66
CA SER A 60 -0.36 5.50 -1.28
C SER A 60 -0.47 5.42 0.24
N ARG A 61 -1.60 4.94 0.73
CA ARG A 61 -1.94 4.91 2.16
C ARG A 61 -2.63 3.61 2.51
N ALA A 62 -2.38 3.14 3.73
CA ALA A 62 -3.14 2.06 4.31
C ALA A 62 -3.24 2.22 5.84
N ILE A 63 -4.31 1.65 6.39
CA ILE A 63 -4.57 1.52 7.82
C ILE A 63 -4.54 0.05 8.19
N VAL A 64 -4.02 -0.27 9.37
CA VAL A 64 -4.16 -1.58 10.03
C VAL A 64 -4.86 -1.37 11.36
N THR A 65 -5.97 -2.09 11.59
CA THR A 65 -6.67 -2.08 12.89
C THR A 65 -5.99 -3.00 13.90
N ALA A 66 -6.39 -2.92 15.18
CA ALA A 66 -5.87 -3.81 16.23
C ALA A 66 -6.16 -5.31 15.97
N GLU A 67 -7.20 -5.60 15.21
CA GLU A 67 -7.61 -6.94 14.77
C GLU A 67 -6.77 -7.45 13.59
N GLY A 68 -5.89 -6.60 13.05
CA GLY A 68 -5.05 -6.92 11.89
C GLY A 68 -5.75 -6.71 10.55
N GLU A 69 -6.87 -6.00 10.50
CA GLU A 69 -7.56 -5.70 9.25
C GLU A 69 -6.83 -4.58 8.48
N LEU A 70 -6.46 -4.85 7.24
CA LEU A 70 -5.81 -3.88 6.35
C LEU A 70 -6.86 -3.15 5.49
N PHE A 71 -6.88 -1.82 5.57
CA PHE A 71 -7.68 -0.97 4.71
C PHE A 71 -6.80 -0.08 3.83
N GLY A 72 -7.06 -0.05 2.53
CA GLY A 72 -6.25 0.70 1.56
C GLY A 72 -5.05 -0.09 1.06
N TRP A 73 -4.07 0.61 0.50
CA TRP A 73 -2.92 0.00 -0.14
C TRP A 73 -1.65 0.84 0.01
N ILE A 74 -0.59 0.24 0.56
CA ILE A 74 0.70 0.89 0.80
C ILE A 74 1.77 0.52 -0.24
N GLY A 75 1.61 -0.61 -0.92
CA GLY A 75 2.58 -1.15 -1.86
C GLY A 75 2.34 -2.64 -2.16
N GLY A 76 3.22 -3.24 -2.95
CA GLY A 76 3.16 -4.68 -3.24
C GLY A 76 3.47 -5.57 -2.03
N ALA A 77 3.53 -6.88 -2.25
CA ALA A 77 3.63 -7.92 -1.22
C ALA A 77 4.80 -7.77 -0.22
N CYS A 78 5.82 -6.96 -0.50
CA CYS A 78 6.91 -6.69 0.44
C CYS A 78 6.59 -5.60 1.47
N ALA A 79 5.64 -4.71 1.18
CA ALA A 79 5.34 -3.56 2.05
C ALA A 79 4.26 -3.89 3.09
N GLU A 80 3.24 -4.65 2.72
CA GLU A 80 2.15 -5.06 3.61
C GLU A 80 2.62 -5.80 4.87
N PRO A 81 3.55 -6.78 4.81
CA PRO A 81 4.04 -7.47 6.01
C PRO A 81 4.86 -6.59 6.95
N VAL A 82 5.43 -5.49 6.45
CA VAL A 82 6.10 -4.50 7.31
C VAL A 82 5.05 -3.71 8.07
N LEU A 83 4.00 -3.24 7.36
CA LEU A 83 2.93 -2.49 7.98
C LEU A 83 2.16 -3.28 9.04
N MET A 84 1.93 -4.58 8.84
CA MET A 84 1.27 -5.43 9.84
C MET A 84 2.08 -5.66 11.13
N ARG A 85 3.37 -5.31 11.16
CA ARG A 85 4.23 -5.49 12.34
C ARG A 85 4.28 -4.27 13.26
N GLU A 86 3.87 -3.10 12.77
CA GLU A 86 3.93 -1.81 13.47
C GLU A 86 2.65 -1.55 14.27
#